data_AF-W6Y275-F1
#
_entry.id   AF-W6Y275-F1
#
_cell.length_a   1.000
_cell.length_b   1.000
_cell.length_c   1.000
_cell.angle_alpha   90.00
_cell.angle_beta   90.00
_cell.angle_gamma   90.00
#
_symmetry.space_group_name_H-M   'P 1'
#
loop_
_entity.id
_entity.type
_entity.pdbx_description
1 polymer ?
#
loop_
_entity_poly.entity_id
_entity_poly.type
_entity_poly.pdbx_seq_one_letter_code
_entity_poly.pdbx_strand_id
1 'polypeptide(L)'
;LLTLGIEDLAKLLGGNKVEEVKGTGFESQYKGVIDAVKLATNGTVKVFRVELEGTRAEYYVVGVDEKGGRIVGLKALAIES
;
A
#
# COMPACT_ATOMS: atom_id res chain seq x y z
N LEU A 1 1.85 -2.13 17.82
CA LEU A 1 1.21 -1.96 16.49
C LEU A 1 2.09 -2.61 15.45
N LEU A 2 1.63 -3.68 14.82
CA LEU A 2 2.30 -4.26 13.66
C LEU A 2 2.17 -3.26 12.50
N THR A 3 3.28 -2.91 11.85
CA THR A 3 3.27 -2.00 10.71
C THR A 3 4.06 -2.62 9.57
N LEU A 4 3.58 -2.49 8.34
CA LEU A 4 4.30 -2.93 7.16
C LEU A 4 5.35 -1.88 6.75
N GLY A 5 6.62 -2.28 6.64
CA GLY A 5 7.70 -1.45 6.11
C GLY A 5 7.86 -1.55 4.59
N ILE A 6 8.64 -0.64 4.02
CA ILE A 6 9.04 -0.67 2.60
C ILE A 6 9.80 -1.97 2.30
N GLU A 7 10.78 -2.31 3.15
CA GLU A 7 11.61 -3.52 2.99
C GLU A 7 10.78 -4.81 3.09
N ASP A 8 9.80 -4.84 4.00
CA ASP A 8 8.90 -5.98 4.15
C ASP A 8 8.10 -6.21 2.87
N LEU A 9 7.49 -5.15 2.33
CA LEU A 9 6.71 -5.22 1.09
C LEU A 9 7.59 -5.56 -0.11
N ALA A 10 8.77 -4.95 -0.22
CA ALA A 10 9.73 -5.25 -1.28
C ALA A 10 10.10 -6.73 -1.28
N LYS A 11 10.41 -7.30 -0.11
CA LYS A 11 10.72 -8.73 0.05
C LYS A 11 9.56 -9.64 -0.34
N LEU A 12 8.33 -9.29 0.06
CA LEU A 12 7.11 -10.04 -0.32
C LEU A 12 6.84 -10.01 -1.83
N LEU A 13 7.25 -8.94 -2.50
CA LEU A 13 7.07 -8.76 -3.94
C LEU A 13 8.28 -9.22 -4.76
N GLY A 14 9.24 -9.94 -4.17
CA GLY A 14 10.39 -10.47 -4.92
C GLY A 14 11.49 -9.45 -5.21
N GLY A 15 11.61 -8.41 -4.40
CA GLY A 15 12.70 -7.42 -4.47
C GLY A 15 12.41 -6.21 -5.36
N ASN A 16 11.15 -5.97 -5.74
CA ASN A 16 10.76 -4.80 -6.53
C ASN A 16 11.10 -3.49 -5.80
N LYS A 17 11.29 -2.41 -6.57
CA LYS A 17 11.50 -1.07 -6.04
C LYS A 17 10.17 -0.53 -5.48
N VAL A 18 10.13 -0.34 -4.16
CA VAL A 18 8.96 0.11 -3.42
C VAL A 18 9.23 1.49 -2.81
N GLU A 19 8.28 2.39 -2.94
CA GLU A 19 8.30 3.73 -2.34
C GLU A 19 7.01 3.94 -1.53
N GLU A 20 7.12 4.59 -0.37
CA GLU A 20 5.92 4.97 0.40
C GLU A 20 5.37 6.30 -0.13
N VAL A 21 4.08 6.33 -0.46
CA VAL A 21 3.40 7.51 -0.97
C VAL A 21 2.93 8.36 0.21
N LYS A 22 3.54 9.53 0.39
CA LYS A 22 3.25 10.48 1.48
C LYS A 22 3.33 11.91 0.99
N GLY A 23 2.60 12.82 1.66
CA GLY A 23 2.66 14.26 1.37
C GLY A 23 2.12 14.63 -0.02
N THR A 24 1.25 13.80 -0.59
CA THR A 24 0.60 14.02 -1.89
C THR A 24 -0.92 14.16 -1.72
N GLY A 25 -1.63 14.48 -2.81
CA GLY A 25 -3.11 14.47 -2.82
C GLY A 25 -3.75 13.08 -2.81
N PHE A 26 -2.95 12.00 -2.79
CA PHE A 26 -3.47 10.63 -2.84
C PHE A 26 -4.42 10.34 -1.67
N GLU A 27 -4.04 10.75 -0.45
CA GLU A 27 -4.77 10.46 0.77
C GLU A 27 -6.17 11.08 0.77
N SER A 28 -6.31 12.30 0.24
CA SER A 28 -7.60 12.98 0.13
C SER A 28 -8.41 12.44 -1.04
N GLN A 29 -7.79 12.20 -2.20
CA GLN A 29 -8.46 11.70 -3.40
C GLN A 29 -9.05 10.31 -3.21
N TYR A 30 -8.35 9.43 -2.49
CA TYR A 30 -8.75 8.03 -2.29
C TYR A 30 -9.19 7.72 -0.85
N LYS A 31 -9.70 8.74 -0.15
CA LYS A 31 -10.11 8.63 1.26
C LYS A 31 -11.02 7.42 1.53
N GLY A 32 -12.00 7.16 0.65
CA GLY A 32 -12.91 6.03 0.81
C GLY A 32 -12.21 4.66 0.82
N VAL A 33 -11.17 4.49 -0.01
CA VAL A 33 -10.36 3.26 -0.02
C VAL A 33 -9.56 3.14 1.27
N ILE A 34 -8.91 4.24 1.68
CA ILE A 34 -8.10 4.27 2.91
C ILE A 34 -8.96 3.95 4.13
N ASP A 35 -10.15 4.56 4.24
CA ASP A 35 -11.08 4.33 5.35
C ASP A 35 -11.57 2.87 5.37
N ALA A 36 -11.86 2.28 4.20
CA ALA A 36 -12.28 0.87 4.11
C ALA A 36 -11.16 -0.09 4.57
N VAL A 37 -9.92 0.13 4.14
CA VAL A 37 -8.77 -0.69 4.57
C VAL A 37 -8.49 -0.51 6.06
N LYS A 38 -8.64 0.72 6.58
CA LYS A 38 -8.50 1.01 8.01
C LYS A 38 -9.54 0.25 8.84
N LEU A 39 -10.80 0.25 8.40
CA LEU A 39 -11.87 -0.49 9.06
C LEU A 39 -11.62 -2.01 9.03
N ALA A 40 -11.15 -2.53 7.89
CA ALA A 40 -10.90 -3.96 7.72
C ALA A 40 -9.75 -4.50 8.56
N THR A 41 -8.77 -3.65 8.90
CA THR A 41 -7.56 -4.06 9.63
C THR A 41 -7.55 -3.64 11.09
N ASN A 42 -8.37 -2.65 11.46
CA ASN A 42 -8.25 -1.90 12.71
C ASN A 42 -6.83 -1.34 12.93
N GLY A 43 -6.05 -1.14 11.86
CA GLY A 43 -4.62 -0.85 11.92
C GLY A 43 -4.22 0.43 11.21
N THR A 44 -2.91 0.69 11.22
CA THR A 44 -2.31 1.78 10.43
C THR A 44 -2.29 1.38 8.96
N VAL A 45 -2.92 2.19 8.11
CA VAL A 45 -2.87 2.05 6.66
C VAL A 45 -1.68 2.82 6.11
N LYS A 46 -0.96 2.19 5.19
CA LYS A 46 0.10 2.81 4.38
C LYS A 46 -0.21 2.67 2.91
N VAL A 47 0.31 3.61 2.13
CA VAL A 47 0.22 3.60 0.67
C VAL A 47 1.62 3.42 0.12
N PHE A 48 1.78 2.46 -0.79
CA PHE A 48 3.05 2.22 -1.48
C PHE A 48 2.85 2.28 -2.99
N ARG A 49 3.85 2.79 -3.69
CA ARG A 49 4.01 2.68 -5.13
C ARG A 49 5.12 1.68 -5.41
N VAL A 50 4.88 0.77 -6.33
CA VAL A 50 5.84 -0.22 -6.79
C VAL A 50 6.10 0.03 -8.25
N GLU A 51 7.36 0.31 -8.58
CA GLU A 51 7.79 0.48 -9.96
C GLU A 51 7.74 -0.88 -10.67
N LEU A 52 7.09 -0.92 -11.84
CA LEU A 52 7.15 -2.05 -12.76
C LEU A 52 7.90 -1.62 -14.03
N GLU A 53 7.97 -2.51 -15.03
CA GLU A 53 8.61 -2.20 -16.31
C GLU A 53 7.86 -1.10 -17.09
N GLY A 54 8.65 -0.21 -17.71
CA GLY A 54 8.15 0.85 -18.58
C GLY A 54 7.34 1.91 -17.81
N THR A 55 6.14 2.21 -18.31
CA THR A 55 5.23 3.21 -17.73
C THR A 55 4.29 2.64 -16.67
N ARG A 56 4.55 1.44 -16.16
CA ARG A 56 3.63 0.73 -15.27
C ARG A 56 4.05 0.90 -13.81
N ALA A 57 3.07 1.07 -12.95
CA ALA A 57 3.26 1.03 -11.51
C ALA A 57 2.12 0.27 -10.83
N GLU A 58 2.36 -0.26 -9.64
CA GLU A 58 1.30 -0.79 -8.78
C GLU A 58 1.20 0.04 -7.51
N TYR A 59 -0.03 0.42 -7.15
CA TYR A 59 -0.33 1.05 -5.88
C TYR A 59 -0.92 0.03 -4.90
N TYR A 60 -0.35 0.00 -3.71
CA TYR A 60 -0.80 -0.83 -2.59
C TYR A 60 -1.32 0.07 -1.48
N VAL A 61 -2.60 -0.03 -1.15
CA VAL A 61 -3.20 0.62 0.03
C VAL A 61 -3.50 -0.48 1.04
N VAL A 62 -2.64 -0.62 2.04
CA VAL A 62 -2.60 -1.82 2.89
C VAL A 62 -2.40 -1.49 4.36
N GLY A 63 -2.98 -2.33 5.23
CA GLY A 63 -2.73 -2.36 6.66
C GLY A 63 -2.42 -3.79 7.13
N VAL A 64 -1.95 -3.93 8.36
CA VAL A 64 -1.82 -5.24 9.01
C VAL A 64 -2.99 -5.42 9.97
N ASP A 65 -3.79 -6.46 9.76
CA ASP A 65 -4.89 -6.83 10.66
C ASP A 65 -4.35 -7.20 12.04
N GLU A 66 -4.85 -6.53 13.07
CA GLU A 66 -4.38 -6.69 14.45
C GLU A 66 -4.65 -8.09 15.03
N LYS A 67 -5.68 -8.79 14.53
CA LYS A 67 -6.06 -10.11 15.05
C LYS A 67 -5.23 -11.24 14.46
N GLY A 68 -5.07 -11.23 13.14
CA GLY A 68 -4.44 -12.30 12.38
C GLY A 68 -3.01 -12.02 11.92
N GLY A 69 -2.52 -10.78 12.08
CA GLY A 69 -1.21 -10.36 11.59
C GLY A 69 -1.09 -10.41 10.05
N ARG A 70 -2.23 -10.39 9.34
CA ARG A 70 -2.27 -10.52 7.88
C ARG A 70 -2.25 -9.15 7.22
N ILE A 71 -1.60 -9.05 6.08
CA ILE A 71 -1.68 -7.86 5.23
C ILE A 71 -3.04 -7.90 4.51
N VAL A 72 -3.81 -6.83 4.67
CA VAL A 72 -5.13 -6.68 4.02
C VAL A 72 -5.17 -5.32 3.36
N GLY A 73 -5.74 -5.26 2.16
CA GLY A 73 -5.91 -4.00 1.46
C GLY A 73 -6.23 -4.15 -0.02
N LEU A 74 -5.94 -3.09 -0.76
CA LEU A 74 -6.15 -2.97 -2.19
C LEU A 74 -4.81 -2.94 -2.93
N LYS A 75 -4.81 -3.56 -4.12
CA LYS A 75 -3.77 -3.45 -5.14
C LYS A 75 -4.41 -2.91 -6.42
N ALA A 76 -3.81 -1.89 -7.02
CA ALA A 76 -4.24 -1.35 -8.31
C ALA A 76 -3.06 -1.17 -9.25
N LEU A 77 -3.23 -1.53 -10.53
CA LEU A 77 -2.29 -1.25 -11.59
C LEU A 77 -2.54 0.17 -12.14
N ALA A 78 -1.48 0.93 -12.33
CA ALA A 78 -1.49 2.26 -12.93
C ALA A 78 -0.57 2.31 -14.16
N ILE A 79 -0.91 3.19 -15.10
CA ILE A 79 -0.05 3.59 -16.23
C ILE A 79 0.30 5.07 -16.02
N GLU A 80 1.58 5.37 -15.95
CA GLU A 80 2.15 6.69 -15.62
C GLU A 80 3.04 7.17 -16.77
N SER A 81 2.77 8.36 -17.30
CA SER A 81 3.52 8.98 -18.41
C SER A 81 4.33 10.18 -17.97
#